data_AF-K2F7P5-F1
#
_entry.id   AF-K2F7P5-F1
#
_cell.length_a   1.000
_cell.length_b   1.000
_cell.length_c   1.000
_cell.angle_alpha   90.00
_cell.angle_beta   90.00
_cell.angle_gamma   90.00
#
_symmetry.space_group_name_H-M   'P 1'
#
loop_
_entity.id
_entity.type
_entity.pdbx_description
1 polymer ?
#
loop_
_entity_poly.entity_id
_entity_poly.type
_entity_poly.pdbx_seq_one_letter_code
_entity_poly.pdbx_strand_id
1 'polypeptide(L)'
;MKIQFKIIFIILFYINNCAFSKVLKYDFGNCSSNTLIEKAANCLKDADWEGVDIYTDKCIQLYTVQAVRMQNDLKDFPEDNASLEFWALNHVAFCHFLKGEMYLSLDKPIKAYKEYSIVVKKYPFSICFDTDHNTFWKIAEVCRDKISNLENTFGKEYFSS
;
A
#
# COMPACT_ATOMS: atom_id res chain seq x y z
N MET A 1 -64.46 -12.20 13.80
CA MET A 1 -63.76 -10.97 13.35
C MET A 1 -62.92 -10.42 14.50
N LYS A 2 -61.58 -10.63 14.52
CA LYS A 2 -60.55 -9.92 15.33
C LYS A 2 -59.17 -10.64 15.30
N ILE A 3 -58.69 -11.06 14.13
CA ILE A 3 -57.35 -11.70 13.99
C ILE A 3 -56.43 -10.94 13.00
N GLN A 4 -56.88 -9.84 12.40
CA GLN A 4 -56.19 -9.25 11.24
C GLN A 4 -55.24 -8.07 11.55
N PHE A 5 -55.05 -7.65 12.80
CA PHE A 5 -54.28 -6.41 13.10
C PHE A 5 -53.01 -6.57 13.94
N LYS A 6 -52.72 -7.73 14.53
CA LYS A 6 -51.50 -7.91 15.37
C LYS A 6 -50.27 -8.42 14.61
N ILE A 7 -50.43 -9.02 13.43
CA ILE A 7 -49.32 -9.65 12.70
C ILE A 7 -48.57 -8.63 11.82
N ILE A 8 -49.22 -7.53 11.42
CA ILE A 8 -48.63 -6.52 10.53
C ILE A 8 -47.57 -5.65 11.25
N PHE A 9 -47.64 -5.49 12.57
CA PHE A 9 -46.66 -4.70 13.33
C PHE A 9 -45.36 -5.45 13.68
N ILE A 10 -45.34 -6.78 13.55
CA ILE A 10 -44.13 -7.59 13.84
C ILE A 10 -43.25 -7.72 12.59
N ILE A 11 -43.81 -7.59 11.38
CA ILE A 11 -43.05 -7.66 10.12
C ILE A 11 -42.34 -6.33 9.81
N LEU A 12 -42.81 -5.19 10.32
CA LEU A 12 -42.15 -3.89 10.14
C LEU A 12 -41.02 -3.61 11.14
N PHE A 13 -40.76 -4.49 12.11
CA PHE A 13 -39.60 -4.37 13.00
C PHE A 13 -38.36 -5.15 12.50
N TYR A 14 -38.54 -6.05 11.51
CA TYR A 14 -37.44 -6.86 10.96
C TYR A 14 -36.70 -6.25 9.77
N ILE A 15 -37.15 -5.10 9.24
CA ILE A 15 -36.51 -4.47 8.06
C ILE A 15 -35.59 -3.30 8.44
N ASN A 16 -35.58 -2.84 9.71
CA ASN A 16 -34.85 -1.63 10.12
C ASN A 16 -33.55 -1.87 10.90
N ASN A 17 -32.98 -3.07 10.91
CA ASN A 17 -31.66 -3.31 11.51
C ASN A 17 -30.73 -4.18 10.66
N CYS A 18 -30.77 -4.04 9.32
CA CYS A 18 -29.65 -4.48 8.46
C CYS A 18 -28.75 -3.29 8.06
N ALA A 19 -28.70 -2.27 8.91
CA ALA A 19 -27.95 -1.04 8.67
C ALA A 19 -27.26 -0.58 9.96
N PHE A 20 -26.44 -1.44 10.56
CA PHE A 20 -25.47 -0.96 11.54
C PHE A 20 -24.21 -1.82 11.57
N SER A 21 -23.13 -1.19 11.08
CA SER A 21 -21.73 -1.60 11.22
C SER A 21 -21.33 -2.92 10.54
N LYS A 22 -21.04 -2.85 9.23
CA LYS A 22 -19.82 -3.53 8.74
C LYS A 22 -18.68 -2.91 9.55
N VAL A 23 -18.22 -3.59 10.60
CA VAL A 23 -16.89 -3.30 11.16
C VAL A 23 -15.95 -3.38 9.96
N LEU A 24 -15.25 -2.28 9.67
CA LEU A 24 -14.24 -2.31 8.63
C LEU A 24 -13.24 -3.38 9.07
N LYS A 25 -13.12 -4.47 8.28
CA LYS A 25 -12.18 -5.59 8.54
C LYS A 25 -10.76 -5.09 8.88
N TYR A 26 -10.44 -3.90 8.37
CA TYR A 26 -9.16 -3.22 8.50
C TYR A 26 -9.26 -2.07 9.51
N ASP A 27 -8.44 -2.15 10.55
CA ASP A 27 -8.25 -1.08 11.53
C ASP A 27 -7.05 -0.23 11.11
N PHE A 28 -7.26 1.06 10.87
CA PHE A 28 -6.19 1.98 10.48
C PHE A 28 -5.37 2.52 11.67
N GLY A 29 -5.69 2.13 12.90
CA GLY A 29 -5.02 2.64 14.10
C GLY A 29 -5.05 4.17 14.17
N ASN A 30 -3.90 4.78 14.43
CA ASN A 30 -3.76 6.24 14.46
C ASN A 30 -3.61 6.89 13.07
N CYS A 31 -3.78 6.12 11.99
CA CYS A 31 -3.57 6.54 10.60
C CYS A 31 -2.16 7.10 10.31
N SER A 32 -1.18 6.89 11.20
CA SER A 32 0.20 7.30 10.95
C SER A 32 0.80 6.47 9.82
N SER A 33 1.72 7.05 9.05
CA SER A 33 2.41 6.35 7.98
C SER A 33 3.09 5.07 8.48
N ASN A 34 3.71 5.10 9.67
CA ASN A 34 4.39 3.94 10.25
C ASN A 34 3.40 2.79 10.51
N THR A 35 2.29 3.07 11.19
CA THR A 35 1.24 2.08 11.45
C THR A 35 0.68 1.50 10.16
N LEU A 36 0.48 2.32 9.13
CA LEU A 36 -0.06 1.86 7.85
C LEU A 36 0.94 0.95 7.10
N ILE A 37 2.23 1.30 7.06
CA ILE A 37 3.22 0.44 6.39
C ILE A 37 3.48 -0.86 7.13
N GLU A 38 3.46 -0.86 8.47
CA GLU A 38 3.61 -2.08 9.28
C GLU A 38 2.45 -3.03 9.03
N LYS A 39 1.21 -2.51 9.04
CA LYS A 39 0.01 -3.30 8.75
C LYS A 39 0.02 -3.82 7.31
N ALA A 40 0.41 -3.00 6.33
CA ALA A 40 0.55 -3.43 4.94
C ALA A 40 1.59 -4.54 4.77
N ALA A 41 2.77 -4.41 5.40
CA ALA A 41 3.82 -5.41 5.33
C ALA A 41 3.40 -6.75 5.97
N ASN A 42 2.68 -6.70 7.09
CA ASN A 42 2.11 -7.90 7.71
C ASN A 42 1.06 -8.55 6.82
N CYS A 43 0.15 -7.78 6.22
CA CYS A 43 -0.81 -8.32 5.25
C CYS A 43 -0.11 -8.98 4.05
N LEU A 44 1.02 -8.44 3.57
CA LEU A 44 1.79 -9.06 2.49
C LEU A 44 2.34 -10.43 2.92
N LYS A 45 2.90 -10.54 4.14
CA LYS A 45 3.40 -11.80 4.71
C LYS A 45 2.28 -12.84 4.85
N ASP A 46 1.08 -12.39 5.22
CA ASP A 46 -0.09 -13.25 5.45
C ASP A 46 -0.90 -13.55 4.18
N ALA A 47 -0.43 -13.10 3.00
CA ALA A 47 -1.15 -13.19 1.74
C ALA A 47 -2.55 -12.52 1.74
N ASP A 48 -2.77 -11.54 2.63
CA ASP A 48 -3.97 -10.70 2.67
C ASP A 48 -3.85 -9.54 1.66
N TRP A 49 -4.07 -9.87 0.39
CA TRP A 49 -3.92 -8.92 -0.72
C TRP A 49 -4.85 -7.70 -0.62
N GLU A 50 -6.07 -7.90 -0.13
CA GLU A 50 -7.01 -6.80 0.12
C GLU A 50 -6.47 -5.87 1.21
N GLY A 51 -5.85 -6.42 2.25
CA GLY A 51 -5.20 -5.64 3.31
C GLY A 51 -3.99 -4.86 2.82
N VAL A 52 -3.15 -5.46 1.97
CA VAL A 52 -2.04 -4.74 1.33
C VAL A 52 -2.58 -3.54 0.56
N ASP A 53 -3.59 -3.73 -0.29
CA ASP A 53 -4.15 -2.65 -1.12
C ASP A 53 -4.75 -1.53 -0.25
N ILE A 54 -5.55 -1.88 0.75
CA ILE A 54 -6.24 -0.91 1.63
C ILE A 54 -5.25 -0.08 2.46
N TYR A 55 -4.27 -0.70 3.10
CA TYR A 55 -3.33 0.05 3.95
C TYR A 55 -2.36 0.87 3.11
N THR A 56 -1.87 0.33 1.99
CA THR A 56 -0.99 1.08 1.08
C THR A 56 -1.70 2.26 0.45
N ASP A 57 -2.92 2.08 -0.05
CA ASP A 57 -3.72 3.18 -0.62
C ASP A 57 -4.00 4.27 0.41
N LYS A 58 -4.28 3.89 1.66
CA LYS A 58 -4.49 4.86 2.73
C LYS A 58 -3.23 5.68 2.99
N CYS A 59 -2.06 5.04 3.07
CA CYS A 59 -0.78 5.73 3.27
C CYS A 59 -0.45 6.66 2.10
N ILE A 60 -0.56 6.15 0.86
CA ILE A 60 -0.33 6.91 -0.37
C ILE A 60 -1.25 8.12 -0.41
N GLN A 61 -2.56 7.95 -0.14
CA GLN A 61 -3.55 9.02 -0.12
C GLN A 61 -3.16 10.14 0.85
N LEU A 62 -2.74 9.80 2.08
CA LEU A 62 -2.45 10.78 3.12
C LEU A 62 -1.12 11.50 2.90
N TYR A 63 -0.11 10.80 2.35
CA TYR A 63 1.27 11.26 2.46
C TYR A 63 1.98 11.56 1.13
N THR A 64 1.37 11.27 -0.03
CA THR A 64 2.00 11.52 -1.35
C THR A 64 2.46 12.97 -1.53
N VAL A 65 1.65 13.95 -1.11
CA VAL A 65 2.03 15.38 -1.26
C VAL A 65 3.30 15.69 -0.47
N GLN A 66 3.42 15.18 0.75
CA GLN A 66 4.61 15.37 1.57
C GLN A 66 5.81 14.57 1.04
N ALA A 67 5.59 13.34 0.57
CA ALA A 67 6.62 12.51 -0.05
C ALA A 67 7.27 13.20 -1.26
N VAL A 68 6.45 13.81 -2.13
CA VAL A 68 6.94 14.57 -3.30
C VAL A 68 7.75 15.79 -2.88
N ARG A 69 7.32 16.52 -1.84
CA ARG A 69 8.09 17.66 -1.31
C ARG A 69 9.46 17.21 -0.81
N MET A 70 9.47 16.20 0.06
CA MET A 70 10.68 15.60 0.61
C MET A 70 11.65 15.12 -0.48
N GLN A 71 11.14 14.47 -1.53
CA GLN A 71 11.95 14.03 -2.66
C GLN A 71 12.59 15.20 -3.43
N ASN A 72 11.85 16.31 -3.61
CA ASN A 72 12.35 17.47 -4.35
C ASN A 72 13.43 18.24 -3.59
N ASP A 73 13.49 18.09 -2.26
CA ASP A 73 14.54 18.68 -1.42
C ASP A 73 15.87 17.91 -1.51
N LEU A 74 15.83 16.67 -2.02
CA LEU A 74 16.98 15.79 -2.17
C LEU A 74 17.57 15.85 -3.59
N LYS A 75 18.90 15.81 -3.68
CA LYS A 75 19.66 15.68 -4.94
C LYS A 75 20.40 14.36 -5.08
N ASP A 76 20.53 13.64 -3.97
CA ASP A 76 21.13 12.33 -3.86
C ASP A 76 20.45 11.59 -2.68
N PHE A 77 20.82 10.33 -2.46
CA PHE A 77 20.40 9.58 -1.29
C PHE A 77 20.81 10.31 0.00
N PRO A 78 19.89 10.42 0.97
CA PRO A 78 20.25 10.91 2.29
C PRO A 78 21.20 9.92 2.98
N GLU A 79 21.98 10.39 3.95
CA GLU A 79 22.75 9.52 4.83
C GLU A 79 21.80 8.58 5.60
N ASP A 80 22.27 7.39 5.96
CA ASP A 80 21.47 6.32 6.57
C ASP A 80 20.66 6.78 7.81
N ASN A 81 21.24 7.66 8.62
CA ASN A 81 20.60 8.23 9.81
C ASN A 81 19.51 9.29 9.50
N ALA A 82 19.43 9.80 8.28
CA ALA A 82 18.45 10.79 7.85
C ALA A 82 17.15 10.15 7.28
N SER A 83 17.05 8.82 7.31
CA SER A 83 15.81 8.09 6.94
C SER A 83 14.56 8.55 7.71
N LEU A 84 14.73 8.98 8.97
CA LEU A 84 13.65 9.53 9.81
C LEU A 84 13.22 10.93 9.35
N GLU A 85 14.12 11.71 8.75
CA GLU A 85 13.82 13.06 8.27
C GLU A 85 12.92 13.02 7.02
N PHE A 86 13.14 12.01 6.16
CA PHE A 86 12.40 11.79 4.91
C PHE A 86 11.32 10.70 5.04
N TRP A 87 10.69 10.60 6.20
CA TRP A 87 9.72 9.54 6.52
C TRP A 87 8.61 9.38 5.49
N ALA A 88 8.02 10.48 4.99
CA ALA A 88 6.88 10.38 4.07
C ALA A 88 7.32 9.84 2.71
N LEU A 89 8.47 10.29 2.23
CA LEU A 89 9.11 9.76 1.02
C LEU A 89 9.33 8.26 1.14
N ASN A 90 9.98 7.84 2.22
CA ASN A 90 10.34 6.45 2.44
C ASN A 90 9.11 5.55 2.57
N HIS A 91 8.10 5.97 3.33
CA HIS A 91 6.88 5.20 3.55
C HIS A 91 6.00 5.10 2.30
N VAL A 92 5.83 6.19 1.53
CA VAL A 92 5.04 6.15 0.29
C VAL A 92 5.74 5.31 -0.78
N ALA A 93 7.06 5.43 -0.92
CA ALA A 93 7.83 4.56 -1.80
C ALA A 93 7.71 3.08 -1.41
N PHE A 94 7.79 2.78 -0.11
CA PHE A 94 7.62 1.41 0.40
C PHE A 94 6.21 0.87 0.14
N CYS A 95 5.15 1.69 0.24
CA CYS A 95 3.79 1.27 -0.13
C CYS A 95 3.69 0.84 -1.60
N HIS A 96 4.27 1.60 -2.52
CA HIS A 96 4.31 1.22 -3.93
C HIS A 96 5.12 -0.07 -4.14
N PHE A 97 6.25 -0.23 -3.45
CA PHE A 97 7.00 -1.49 -3.47
C PHE A 97 6.15 -2.69 -3.01
N LEU A 98 5.43 -2.58 -1.88
CA LEU A 98 4.55 -3.63 -1.36
C LEU A 98 3.42 -3.97 -2.35
N LYS A 99 2.80 -2.97 -2.99
CA LYS A 99 1.80 -3.22 -4.06
C LYS A 99 2.44 -3.96 -5.24
N GLY A 100 3.68 -3.62 -5.60
CA GLY A 100 4.45 -4.33 -6.61
C GLY A 100 4.62 -5.82 -6.28
N GLU A 101 5.09 -6.13 -5.07
CA GLU A 101 5.26 -7.51 -4.60
C GLU A 101 3.92 -8.26 -4.59
N MET A 102 2.85 -7.65 -4.07
CA MET A 102 1.50 -8.23 -4.11
C MET A 102 1.06 -8.54 -5.56
N TYR A 103 1.29 -7.63 -6.50
CA TYR A 103 0.91 -7.86 -7.89
C TYR A 103 1.74 -8.97 -8.55
N LEU A 104 3.01 -9.14 -8.19
CA LEU A 104 3.78 -10.31 -8.63
C LEU A 104 3.19 -11.60 -8.05
N SER A 105 2.84 -11.64 -6.76
CA SER A 105 2.20 -12.80 -6.14
C SER A 105 0.83 -13.15 -6.74
N LEU A 106 0.20 -12.20 -7.43
CA LEU A 106 -1.08 -12.36 -8.13
C LEU A 106 -0.94 -12.61 -9.63
N ASP A 107 0.27 -12.89 -10.13
CA ASP A 107 0.58 -13.06 -11.56
C ASP A 107 0.12 -11.87 -12.43
N LYS A 108 0.26 -10.65 -11.91
CA LYS A 108 -0.11 -9.38 -12.58
C LYS A 108 1.13 -8.54 -12.89
N PRO A 109 2.03 -8.99 -13.79
CA PRO A 109 3.33 -8.36 -14.04
C PRO A 109 3.22 -6.91 -14.52
N ILE A 110 2.22 -6.58 -15.35
CA ILE A 110 1.98 -5.19 -15.82
C ILE A 110 1.69 -4.25 -14.65
N LYS A 111 0.91 -4.71 -13.67
CA LYS A 111 0.57 -3.89 -12.49
C LYS A 111 1.79 -3.73 -11.58
N ALA A 112 2.53 -4.82 -11.35
CA ALA A 112 3.77 -4.76 -10.57
C ALA A 112 4.78 -3.79 -11.20
N TYR A 113 5.00 -3.88 -12.51
CA TYR A 113 5.87 -2.96 -13.26
C TYR A 113 5.49 -1.50 -13.06
N LYS A 114 4.19 -1.19 -13.09
CA LYS A 114 3.68 0.18 -12.88
C LYS A 114 4.00 0.69 -11.48
N GLU A 115 3.82 -0.13 -10.45
CA GLU A 115 4.11 0.27 -9.07
C GLU A 115 5.61 0.49 -8.84
N TYR A 116 6.47 -0.43 -9.29
CA TYR A 116 7.93 -0.23 -9.22
C TYR A 116 8.39 1.00 -10.02
N SER A 117 7.78 1.24 -11.18
CA SER A 117 8.08 2.41 -12.01
C SER A 117 7.73 3.71 -11.30
N ILE A 118 6.68 3.73 -10.47
CA ILE A 118 6.35 4.90 -9.66
C ILE A 118 7.49 5.19 -8.68
N VAL A 119 8.01 4.18 -7.99
CA VAL A 119 9.15 4.35 -7.06
C VAL A 119 10.36 4.91 -7.79
N VAL A 120 10.77 4.27 -8.89
CA VAL A 120 11.97 4.68 -9.64
C VAL A 120 11.86 6.10 -10.19
N LYS A 121 10.67 6.50 -10.67
CA LYS A 121 10.48 7.80 -11.32
C LYS A 121 10.18 8.94 -10.35
N LYS A 122 9.41 8.66 -9.29
CA LYS A 122 8.90 9.70 -8.38
C LYS A 122 9.62 9.74 -7.04
N TYR A 123 10.25 8.66 -6.62
CA TYR A 123 10.89 8.53 -5.30
C TYR A 123 12.31 7.95 -5.41
N PRO A 124 13.18 8.43 -6.32
CA PRO A 124 14.47 7.80 -6.61
C PRO A 124 15.44 7.75 -5.42
N PHE A 125 15.26 8.60 -4.40
CA PHE A 125 16.15 8.69 -3.23
C PHE A 125 15.55 8.06 -1.97
N SER A 126 14.47 7.30 -2.09
CA SER A 126 13.84 6.64 -0.95
C SER A 126 14.71 5.49 -0.40
N ILE A 127 14.80 5.43 0.93
CA ILE A 127 15.52 4.40 1.69
C ILE A 127 14.60 3.77 2.72
N CYS A 128 14.81 2.49 3.03
CA CYS A 128 14.08 1.78 4.08
C CYS A 128 15.07 1.13 5.03
N PHE A 129 14.78 1.17 6.33
CA PHE A 129 15.52 0.40 7.32
C PHE A 129 14.98 -1.03 7.34
N ASP A 130 15.88 -1.99 7.24
CA ASP A 130 15.59 -3.40 7.50
C ASP A 130 16.04 -3.72 8.93
N THR A 131 15.05 -3.97 9.80
CA THR A 131 15.29 -4.28 11.21
C THR A 131 15.96 -5.63 11.40
N ASP A 132 15.73 -6.59 10.50
CA ASP A 132 16.22 -7.97 10.64
C ASP A 132 17.72 -8.03 10.32
N HIS A 133 18.16 -7.19 9.38
CA HIS A 133 19.56 -7.12 8.96
C HIS A 133 20.31 -5.92 9.55
N ASN A 134 19.61 -5.00 10.23
CA ASN A 134 20.16 -3.75 10.77
C ASN A 134 20.90 -2.93 9.70
N THR A 135 20.32 -2.85 8.51
CA THR A 135 20.88 -2.16 7.34
C THR A 135 19.82 -1.30 6.67
N PHE A 136 20.28 -0.27 5.96
CA PHE A 136 19.43 0.49 5.05
C PHE A 136 19.52 -0.08 3.65
N TRP A 137 18.38 -0.16 2.98
CA TRP A 137 18.32 -0.52 1.57
C TRP A 137 17.59 0.56 0.78
N LYS A 138 18.02 0.74 -0.47
CA LYS A 138 17.51 1.78 -1.37
C LYS A 138 16.35 1.22 -2.19
N ILE A 139 15.14 1.64 -1.87
CA ILE A 139 13.91 1.05 -2.44
C ILE A 139 13.89 1.20 -3.97
N ALA A 140 14.32 2.36 -4.48
CA ALA A 140 14.38 2.61 -5.91
C ALA A 140 15.41 1.75 -6.66
N GLU A 141 16.52 1.35 -6.01
CA GLU A 141 17.47 0.41 -6.61
C GLU A 141 16.85 -0.99 -6.74
N VAL A 142 16.23 -1.49 -5.67
CA VAL A 142 15.52 -2.78 -5.70
C VAL A 142 14.40 -2.78 -6.74
N CYS A 143 13.65 -1.68 -6.86
CA CYS A 143 12.61 -1.55 -7.89
C CYS A 143 13.18 -1.56 -9.31
N ARG A 144 14.37 -0.98 -9.56
CA ARG A 144 15.05 -1.06 -10.87
C ARG A 144 15.42 -2.50 -11.21
N ASP A 145 15.91 -3.26 -10.24
CA ASP A 145 16.26 -4.67 -10.45
C ASP A 145 15.01 -5.51 -10.75
N LYS A 146 13.91 -5.28 -10.01
CA LYS A 146 12.62 -5.92 -10.27
C LYS A 146 12.08 -5.60 -11.68
N ILE A 147 12.17 -4.34 -12.11
CA ILE A 147 11.82 -3.92 -13.48
C ILE A 147 12.69 -4.63 -14.51
N SER A 148 14.01 -4.64 -14.33
CA SER A 148 14.95 -5.31 -15.24
C SER A 148 14.63 -6.81 -15.37
N ASN A 149 14.35 -7.49 -14.25
CA ASN A 149 13.97 -8.89 -14.26
C ASN A 149 12.66 -9.14 -15.02
N LEU A 150 11.66 -8.27 -14.83
CA LEU A 150 10.40 -8.33 -15.57
C LEU A 150 10.61 -8.13 -17.07
N GLU A 151 11.40 -7.14 -17.47
CA GLU A 151 11.74 -6.88 -18.87
C GLU A 151 12.52 -8.04 -19.51
N ASN A 152 13.44 -8.65 -18.78
CA ASN A 152 14.16 -9.84 -19.26
C ASN A 152 13.25 -11.06 -19.40
N THR A 153 12.21 -11.17 -18.57
CA THR A 153 11.29 -12.31 -18.58
C THR A 153 10.24 -12.19 -19.68
N PHE A 154 9.66 -11.00 -19.88
CA PHE A 154 8.51 -10.79 -20.75
C PHE A 154 8.80 -9.98 -22.03
N GLY A 155 9.98 -9.38 -22.14
CA GLY A 155 10.29 -8.37 -23.16
C GLY A 155 9.86 -6.96 -22.72
N LYS A 156 10.58 -5.93 -23.18
CA LYS A 156 10.28 -4.52 -22.82
C LYS A 156 8.97 -4.03 -23.44
N GLU A 157 8.66 -4.52 -24.62
CA GLU A 157 7.45 -4.23 -25.39
C GLU A 157 6.17 -4.65 -24.64
N TYR A 158 6.26 -5.68 -23.79
CA TYR A 158 5.13 -6.16 -22.99
C TYR A 158 4.59 -5.08 -22.04
N PHE A 159 5.46 -4.21 -21.51
CA PHE A 159 5.09 -3.15 -20.57
C PHE A 159 4.78 -1.80 -21.25
N SER A 160 4.90 -1.74 -22.58
CA SER A 160 4.68 -0.53 -23.38
C SER A 160 3.25 -0.43 -23.97
N SER A 161 2.39 -1.40 -23.66
CA SER A 161 1.00 -1.51 -24.14
C SER A 161 -0.03 -1.01 -23.11
#